data_AF-A0A924BF21-F1
#
_entry.id   AF-A0A924BF21-F1
#
_cell.length_a   1.000
_cell.length_b   1.000
_cell.length_c   1.000
_cell.angle_alpha   90.00
_cell.angle_beta   90.00
_cell.angle_gamma   90.00
#
_symmetry.space_group_name_H-M   'P 1'
#
loop_
_entity.id
_entity.type
_entity.pdbx_description
1 polymer ?
#
loop_
_entity_poly.entity_id
_entity_poly.type
_entity_poly.pdbx_seq_one_letter_code
_entity_poly.pdbx_strand_id
1 'polypeptide(L)'
;MDTATMMKTATVLLALTAAGGLLMAFIRFSGAERPPSWIAMAHGLLAGSGLTLLLYAGFADGMPSSGWIGVLLLAAAALGGAYLNLAFHARLLAIPKTIVVVHALLAVAGFLLIAWTAFR
;
A
#
# COMPACT_ATOMS: atom_id res chain seq x y z
N MET A 1 -2.41 -15.73 -16.61
CA MET A 1 -1.28 -15.75 -15.65
C MET A 1 -1.65 -16.76 -14.57
N ASP A 2 -0.71 -17.59 -14.14
CA ASP A 2 -0.92 -18.44 -12.96
C ASP A 2 -0.84 -17.62 -11.65
N THR A 3 -1.27 -18.22 -10.54
CA THR A 3 -1.31 -17.61 -9.21
C THR A 3 0.05 -17.13 -8.75
N ALA A 4 1.09 -17.94 -8.96
CA ALA A 4 2.46 -17.59 -8.55
C ALA A 4 2.96 -16.33 -9.28
N THR A 5 2.67 -16.22 -10.57
CA THR A 5 3.01 -15.03 -11.37
C THR A 5 2.20 -13.83 -10.88
N MET A 6 0.90 -13.98 -10.61
CA MET A 6 0.06 -12.90 -10.07
C MET A 6 0.58 -12.37 -8.72
N MET A 7 0.97 -13.25 -7.80
CA MET A 7 1.56 -12.85 -6.51
C MET A 7 2.89 -12.11 -6.68
N LYS A 8 3.77 -12.56 -7.57
CA LYS A 8 5.03 -11.87 -7.88
C LYS A 8 4.79 -10.49 -8.51
N THR A 9 3.88 -10.41 -9.48
CA THR A 9 3.49 -9.13 -10.09
C THR A 9 2.90 -8.18 -9.05
N ALA A 10 2.00 -8.65 -8.19
CA ALA A 10 1.44 -7.86 -7.11
C ALA A 10 2.54 -7.37 -6.15
N THR A 11 3.52 -8.22 -5.83
CA THR A 11 4.66 -7.84 -4.98
C THR A 11 5.49 -6.72 -5.62
N VAL A 12 5.73 -6.76 -6.93
CA VAL A 12 6.42 -5.68 -7.65
C VAL A 12 5.61 -4.38 -7.62
N LEU A 13 4.30 -4.45 -7.86
CA LEU A 13 3.42 -3.27 -7.76
C LEU A 13 3.44 -2.66 -6.36
N LEU A 14 3.42 -3.50 -5.32
CA LEU A 14 3.48 -3.07 -3.93
C LEU A 14 4.87 -2.52 -3.55
N ALA A 15 5.95 -3.03 -4.14
CA ALA A 15 7.29 -2.47 -3.95
C ALA A 15 7.38 -1.04 -4.53
N LEU A 16 6.83 -0.82 -5.74
CA LEU A 16 6.71 0.52 -6.33
C LEU A 16 5.81 1.44 -5.49
N THR A 17 4.71 0.89 -4.98
CA THR A 17 3.80 1.58 -4.05
C THR A 17 4.55 2.02 -2.80
N ALA A 18 5.33 1.13 -2.17
CA ALA A 18 6.10 1.41 -0.98
C ALA A 18 7.15 2.51 -1.24
N ALA A 19 7.86 2.44 -2.37
CA ALA A 19 8.80 3.49 -2.77
C ALA A 19 8.11 4.86 -2.92
N GLY A 20 6.93 4.91 -3.58
CA GLY A 20 6.12 6.11 -3.66
C GLY A 20 5.63 6.61 -2.29
N GLY A 21 5.26 5.70 -1.39
CA GLY A 21 4.86 6.02 -0.02
C GLY A 21 6.00 6.63 0.80
N LEU A 22 7.22 6.08 0.69
CA LEU A 22 8.42 6.62 1.32
C LEU A 22 8.76 8.02 0.80
N LEU A 23 8.64 8.24 -0.52
CA LEU A 23 8.83 9.57 -1.12
C LEU A 23 7.81 10.58 -0.57
N MET A 24 6.53 10.22 -0.51
CA MET A 24 5.49 11.11 0.05
C MET A 24 5.69 11.37 1.54
N ALA A 25 6.09 10.36 2.31
CA ALA A 25 6.44 10.52 3.71
C ALA A 25 7.61 11.50 3.84
N PHE A 26 8.69 11.32 3.08
CA PHE A 26 9.83 12.24 3.05
C PHE A 26 9.38 13.67 2.76
N ILE A 27 8.59 13.90 1.70
CA ILE A 27 8.06 15.23 1.37
C ILE A 27 7.30 15.84 2.56
N ARG A 28 6.43 15.05 3.21
CA ARG A 28 5.63 15.50 4.35
C ARG A 28 6.48 15.83 5.58
N PHE A 29 7.53 15.04 5.85
CA PHE A 29 8.42 15.25 6.99
C PHE A 29 9.46 16.35 6.74
N SER A 30 9.76 16.68 5.48
CA SER A 30 10.62 17.80 5.07
C SER A 30 9.95 19.18 5.17
N GLY A 31 8.73 19.27 5.71
CA GLY A 31 8.04 20.53 6.00
C GLY A 31 6.89 20.88 5.06
N ALA A 32 6.73 20.16 3.94
CA ALA A 32 5.56 20.35 3.09
C ALA A 32 4.28 19.90 3.82
N GLU A 33 3.16 20.57 3.53
CA GLU A 33 1.86 20.21 4.10
C GLU A 33 1.31 18.90 3.53
N ARG A 34 1.60 18.63 2.26
CA ARG A 34 1.12 17.49 1.48
C ARG A 34 2.00 17.22 0.25
N PRO A 35 2.04 15.97 -0.25
CA PRO A 35 2.75 15.63 -1.48
C PRO A 35 2.05 16.21 -2.74
N PRO A 36 2.69 16.18 -3.92
CA PRO A 36 2.01 16.44 -5.18
C PRO A 36 0.89 15.43 -5.45
N SER A 37 -0.27 15.92 -5.91
CA SER A 37 -1.47 15.08 -6.10
C SER A 37 -1.28 13.92 -7.06
N TRP A 38 -0.48 14.08 -8.12
CA TRP A 38 -0.23 13.00 -9.07
C TRP A 38 0.56 11.84 -8.44
N ILE A 39 1.48 12.12 -7.50
CA ILE A 39 2.21 11.07 -6.76
C ILE A 39 1.25 10.34 -5.83
N ALA A 40 0.38 11.06 -5.12
CA ALA A 40 -0.63 10.46 -4.25
C ALA A 40 -1.61 9.58 -5.02
N MET A 41 -2.08 10.04 -6.19
CA MET A 41 -2.96 9.27 -7.06
C MET A 41 -2.27 8.04 -7.64
N ALA A 42 -1.03 8.17 -8.13
CA ALA A 42 -0.25 7.05 -8.64
C ALA A 42 0.03 6.00 -7.55
N HIS A 43 0.40 6.43 -6.35
CA HIS A 43 0.57 5.55 -5.20
C HIS A 43 -0.72 4.79 -4.87
N GLY A 44 -1.86 5.49 -4.78
CA GLY A 44 -3.16 4.86 -4.53
C GLY A 44 -3.57 3.86 -5.62
N LEU A 45 -3.30 4.19 -6.88
CA LEU A 45 -3.57 3.30 -8.02
C LEU A 45 -2.72 2.03 -7.97
N LEU A 46 -1.42 2.15 -7.71
CA LEU A 46 -0.52 1.00 -7.61
C LEU A 46 -0.87 0.13 -6.40
N ALA A 47 -1.21 0.75 -5.25
CA ALA A 47 -1.65 0.06 -4.04
C ALA A 47 -2.94 -0.74 -4.31
N GLY A 48 -3.94 -0.09 -4.89
CA GLY A 48 -5.23 -0.70 -5.22
C GLY A 48 -5.09 -1.84 -6.22
N SER A 49 -4.27 -1.63 -7.26
CA SER A 49 -3.97 -2.66 -8.27
C SER A 49 -3.29 -3.88 -7.65
N GLY A 50 -2.25 -3.67 -6.84
CA GLY A 50 -1.52 -4.75 -6.16
C GLY A 50 -2.42 -5.53 -5.20
N LEU A 51 -3.18 -4.83 -4.35
CA LEU A 51 -4.09 -5.47 -3.39
C LEU A 51 -5.22 -6.24 -4.09
N THR A 52 -5.80 -5.69 -5.16
CA THR A 52 -6.83 -6.38 -5.95
C THR A 52 -6.30 -7.66 -6.56
N LEU A 53 -5.08 -7.63 -7.11
CA LEU A 53 -4.46 -8.81 -7.71
C LEU A 53 -4.15 -9.88 -6.65
N LEU A 54 -3.71 -9.50 -5.45
CA LEU A 54 -3.53 -10.44 -4.33
C LEU A 54 -4.83 -11.11 -3.90
N LEU A 55 -5.90 -10.32 -3.76
CA LEU A 55 -7.22 -10.84 -3.39
C LEU A 55 -7.71 -11.84 -4.44
N TYR A 56 -7.60 -11.48 -5.73
CA TYR A 56 -7.98 -12.37 -6.81
C TYR A 56 -7.18 -13.68 -6.77
N ALA A 57 -5.85 -13.61 -6.67
CA ALA A 57 -4.99 -14.79 -6.58
C ALA A 57 -5.34 -15.67 -5.38
N GLY A 58 -5.50 -15.07 -4.20
CA GLY A 58 -5.82 -15.78 -2.96
C GLY A 58 -7.20 -16.45 -2.96
N PHE A 59 -8.22 -15.84 -3.58
CA PHE A 59 -9.54 -16.46 -3.70
C PHE A 59 -9.63 -17.50 -4.82
N ALA A 60 -8.86 -17.34 -5.90
CA ALA A 60 -8.91 -18.24 -7.04
C ALA A 60 -8.24 -19.60 -6.75
N ASP A 61 -7.11 -19.59 -6.05
CA ASP A 61 -6.23 -20.77 -5.91
C ASP A 61 -5.77 -21.01 -4.46
N GLY A 62 -6.19 -20.16 -3.54
CA GLY A 62 -5.74 -20.18 -2.15
C GLY A 62 -4.43 -19.44 -1.93
N MET A 63 -4.17 -19.11 -0.66
CA MET A 63 -2.94 -18.47 -0.22
C MET A 63 -2.64 -18.90 1.23
N PRO A 64 -1.36 -19.09 1.60
CA PRO A 64 -1.00 -19.40 2.99
C PRO A 64 -1.50 -18.33 3.97
N SER A 65 -1.69 -18.72 5.23
CA SER A 65 -2.19 -17.80 6.28
C SER A 65 -1.35 -16.53 6.42
N SER A 66 -0.02 -16.61 6.21
CA SER A 66 0.87 -15.44 6.22
C SER A 66 0.49 -14.40 5.15
N GLY A 67 0.10 -14.86 3.97
CA GLY A 67 -0.33 -14.00 2.88
C GLY A 67 -1.66 -13.32 3.20
N TRP A 68 -2.61 -14.03 3.82
CA TRP A 68 -3.88 -13.43 4.26
C TRP A 68 -3.68 -12.39 5.36
N ILE A 69 -2.77 -12.62 6.31
CA ILE A 69 -2.38 -11.61 7.30
C ILE A 69 -1.79 -10.38 6.60
N GLY A 70 -0.92 -10.59 5.60
CA GLY A 70 -0.37 -9.53 4.76
C GLY A 70 -1.46 -8.70 4.07
N VAL A 71 -2.43 -9.37 3.44
CA VAL A 71 -3.60 -8.72 2.80
C VAL A 71 -4.41 -7.91 3.80
N LEU A 72 -4.68 -8.43 5.00
CA LEU A 72 -5.42 -7.71 6.04
C LEU A 72 -4.69 -6.43 6.48
N LEU A 73 -3.37 -6.50 6.69
CA LEU A 73 -2.56 -5.32 7.03
C LEU A 73 -2.55 -4.29 5.89
N LEU A 74 -2.40 -4.75 4.65
CA LEU A 74 -2.45 -3.87 3.47
C LEU A 74 -3.83 -3.24 3.27
N ALA A 75 -4.91 -3.97 3.55
CA ALA A 75 -6.27 -3.43 3.51
C ALA A 75 -6.48 -2.36 4.60
N ALA A 76 -6.01 -2.60 5.83
CA ALA A 76 -6.03 -1.61 6.89
C ALA A 76 -5.20 -0.37 6.53
N ALA A 77 -4.01 -0.56 5.93
CA ALA A 77 -3.20 0.53 5.41
C ALA A 77 -3.95 1.29 4.30
N ALA A 78 -4.55 0.60 3.32
CA ALA A 78 -5.30 1.22 2.23
C ALA A 78 -6.47 2.07 2.74
N LEU A 79 -7.19 1.62 3.77
CA LEU A 79 -8.22 2.41 4.45
C LEU A 79 -7.64 3.67 5.10
N GLY A 80 -6.50 3.54 5.80
CA GLY A 80 -5.78 4.68 6.36
C GLY A 80 -5.32 5.68 5.29
N GLY A 81 -4.81 5.19 4.16
CA GLY A 81 -4.39 6.01 3.02
C GLY A 81 -5.57 6.72 2.33
N ALA A 82 -6.69 6.01 2.15
CA ALA A 82 -7.94 6.59 1.64
C ALA A 82 -8.47 7.69 2.57
N TYR A 83 -8.44 7.46 3.88
CA TYR A 83 -8.80 8.48 4.87
C TYR A 83 -7.88 9.70 4.78
N LEU A 84 -6.55 9.53 4.74
CA LEU A 84 -5.59 10.63 4.56
C LEU A 84 -5.89 11.43 3.29
N ASN A 85 -6.20 10.74 2.19
CA ASN A 85 -6.49 11.38 0.91
C ASN A 85 -7.82 12.16 0.93
N LEU A 86 -8.91 11.54 1.39
CA LEU A 86 -10.26 12.10 1.32
C LEU A 86 -10.53 13.16 2.41
N ALA A 87 -10.00 12.95 3.62
CA ALA A 87 -10.22 13.85 4.74
C ALA A 87 -9.26 15.05 4.75
N PHE A 88 -8.04 14.90 4.18
CA PHE A 88 -7.02 15.96 4.22
C PHE A 88 -6.55 16.39 2.83
N HIS A 89 -5.94 15.48 2.07
CA HIS A 89 -5.25 15.84 0.82
C HIS A 89 -6.17 16.50 -0.22
N ALA A 90 -7.34 15.90 -0.46
CA ALA A 90 -8.37 16.39 -1.39
C ALA A 90 -8.98 17.72 -0.93
N ARG A 91 -8.93 18.02 0.37
CA ARG A 91 -9.41 19.26 0.97
C ARG A 91 -8.34 20.33 1.10
N LEU A 92 -7.15 20.07 0.55
CA LEU A 92 -5.98 20.93 0.64
C LEU A 92 -5.49 21.19 2.06
N LEU A 93 -5.74 20.26 2.99
CA LEU A 93 -5.29 20.35 4.37
C LEU A 93 -3.95 19.65 4.58
N ALA A 94 -3.22 20.09 5.60
CA ALA A 94 -1.99 19.44 6.02
C ALA A 94 -2.26 18.00 6.51
N ILE A 95 -1.48 17.05 5.99
CA ILE A 95 -1.67 15.63 6.33
C ILE A 95 -1.15 15.38 7.76
N PRO A 96 -1.90 14.71 8.65
CA PRO A 96 -1.45 14.41 10.00
C PRO A 96 -0.30 13.40 10.02
N LYS A 97 0.86 13.80 10.55
CA LYS A 97 2.10 12.98 10.58
C LYS A 97 1.91 11.66 11.35
N THR A 98 1.11 11.65 12.41
CA THR A 98 0.84 10.45 13.21
C THR A 98 0.17 9.35 12.39
N ILE A 99 -0.85 9.71 11.60
CA ILE A 99 -1.58 8.76 10.76
C ILE A 99 -0.68 8.29 9.60
N VAL A 100 0.20 9.15 9.06
CA VAL A 100 1.21 8.74 8.06
C VAL A 100 2.12 7.64 8.61
N VAL A 101 2.60 7.77 9.85
CA VAL A 101 3.46 6.76 10.49
C VAL A 101 2.70 5.44 10.68
N VAL A 102 1.48 5.48 11.24
CA VAL A 102 0.66 4.27 11.44
C VAL A 102 0.38 3.58 10.09
N HIS A 103 -0.03 4.35 9.08
CA HIS A 103 -0.26 3.86 7.73
C HIS A 103 1.00 3.19 7.15
N ALA A 104 2.16 3.85 7.26
CA ALA A 104 3.42 3.33 6.74
C ALA A 104 3.85 2.03 7.45
N LEU A 105 3.70 1.95 8.77
CA LEU A 105 4.03 0.73 9.53
C LEU A 105 3.15 -0.46 9.11
N LEU A 106 1.84 -0.24 8.98
CA LEU A 106 0.91 -1.27 8.49
C LEU A 106 1.26 -1.71 7.06
N ALA A 107 1.53 -0.74 6.18
CA ALA A 107 1.88 -1.00 4.79
C ALA A 107 3.19 -1.80 4.66
N VAL A 108 4.24 -1.43 5.41
CA VAL A 108 5.53 -2.12 5.40
C VAL A 108 5.39 -3.54 5.96
N ALA A 109 4.72 -3.72 7.09
CA ALA A 109 4.51 -5.05 7.66
C ALA A 109 3.71 -5.97 6.72
N GLY A 110 2.63 -5.44 6.12
CA GLY A 110 1.84 -6.16 5.12
C GLY A 110 2.65 -6.53 3.88
N PHE A 111 3.41 -5.57 3.32
CA PHE A 111 4.29 -5.80 2.17
C PHE A 111 5.33 -6.88 2.43
N LEU A 112 6.00 -6.86 3.59
CA LEU A 112 7.01 -7.86 3.93
C LEU A 112 6.42 -9.28 4.03
N LEU A 113 5.22 -9.42 4.60
CA LEU A 113 4.51 -10.71 4.64
C LEU A 113 4.13 -11.20 3.24
N ILE A 114 3.67 -10.32 2.36
CA ILE A 114 3.37 -10.67 0.97
C ILE A 114 4.64 -11.08 0.23
N ALA A 115 5.71 -10.30 0.32
CA ALA A 115 6.98 -10.61 -0.34
C ALA A 115 7.52 -11.97 0.14
N TRP A 116 7.50 -12.22 1.45
CA TRP A 116 7.86 -13.51 2.01
C TRP A 116 7.01 -14.67 1.47
N THR A 117 5.70 -14.47 1.37
CA THR A 117 4.78 -15.51 0.89
C THR A 117 4.90 -15.74 -0.62
N ALA A 118 5.23 -14.71 -1.40
CA ALA A 118 5.32 -14.79 -2.86
C ALA A 118 6.63 -15.41 -3.37
N PHE A 119 7.69 -15.43 -2.56
CA PHE A 119 9.03 -15.89 -2.93
C PHE A 119 9.54 -17.11 -2.14
N ARG A 120 8.73 -17.64 -1.22
CA ARG A 120 8.93 -18.98 -0.66
C ARG A 120 8.22 -20.02 -1.49
#